data_AF-X7S5C9-F1
#
_entry.id   AF-X7S5C9-F1
#
_cell.length_a   1.000
_cell.length_b   1.000
_cell.length_c   1.000
_cell.angle_alpha   90.00
_cell.angle_beta   90.00
_cell.angle_gamma   90.00
#
_symmetry.space_group_name_H-M   'P 1'
#
loop_
_entity.id
_entity.type
_entity.pdbx_description
1 polymer ?
#
loop_
_entity_poly.entity_id
_entity_poly.type
_entity_poly.pdbx_seq_one_letter_code
_entity_poly.pdbx_strand_id
1 'polypeptide(L)'
;MEKENILSELRKNIQEDKFIKIVFSDRQNGEFNKIIIKSLSLKNGKNIQIESFKDNKAFHKNIELDHFQEIEDILKGYMENF
;
A
#
# COMPACT_ATOMS: atom_id res chain seq x y z
N MET A 1 -13.23 13.38 -2.17
CA MET A 1 -13.01 12.62 -0.93
C MET A 1 -11.72 13.16 -0.35
N GLU A 2 -11.73 13.67 0.88
CA GLU A 2 -10.50 14.23 1.49
C GLU A 2 -9.48 13.11 1.74
N LYS A 3 -8.17 13.41 1.61
CA LYS A 3 -7.09 12.42 1.75
C LYS A 3 -7.13 11.71 3.12
N GLU A 4 -7.52 12.42 4.18
CA GLU A 4 -7.70 11.84 5.52
C GLU A 4 -8.80 10.76 5.57
N ASN A 5 -9.88 10.94 4.80
CA ASN A 5 -10.97 9.96 4.74
C ASN A 5 -10.50 8.65 4.08
N ILE A 6 -9.56 8.72 3.13
CA ILE A 6 -9.00 7.54 2.45
C ILE A 6 -8.12 6.74 3.42
N LEU A 7 -7.26 7.41 4.20
CA LEU A 7 -6.38 6.74 5.17
C LEU A 7 -7.16 6.08 6.30
N SER A 8 -8.18 6.77 6.82
CA SER A 8 -9.06 6.24 7.86
C SER A 8 -9.82 4.99 7.38
N GLU A 9 -10.39 5.06 6.17
CA GLU A 9 -11.12 3.95 5.57
C GLU A 9 -10.19 2.74 5.31
N LEU A 10 -8.97 3.00 4.87
CA LEU A 10 -7.96 1.98 4.63
C LEU A 10 -7.56 1.27 5.92
N ARG A 11 -7.30 2.03 6.99
CA ARG A 11 -7.04 1.47 8.32
C ARG A 11 -8.16 0.58 8.81
N LYS A 12 -9.40 1.05 8.71
CA LYS A 12 -10.58 0.29 9.09
C LYS A 12 -10.69 -1.00 8.29
N ASN A 13 -10.53 -0.94 6.96
CA ASN A 13 -10.61 -2.12 6.10
C ASN A 13 -9.48 -3.13 6.36
N ILE A 14 -8.28 -2.67 6.72
CA ILE A 14 -7.19 -3.57 7.14
C ILE A 14 -7.55 -4.27 8.46
N GLN A 15 -8.02 -3.53 9.46
CA GLN A 15 -8.38 -4.07 10.77
C GLN A 15 -9.58 -5.04 10.71
N GLU A 16 -10.55 -4.76 9.83
CA GLU A 16 -11.73 -5.61 9.62
C GLU A 16 -11.49 -6.77 8.66
N ASP A 17 -10.24 -6.99 8.19
CA ASP A 17 -9.88 -8.03 7.20
C ASP A 17 -10.65 -7.91 5.87
N LYS A 18 -11.07 -6.69 5.51
CA LYS A 18 -11.77 -6.36 4.26
C LYS A 18 -10.86 -5.77 3.21
N PHE A 19 -9.62 -5.44 3.58
CA PHE A 19 -8.63 -4.88 2.67
C PHE A 19 -8.15 -5.92 1.66
N ILE A 20 -8.43 -5.66 0.39
CA ILE A 20 -7.99 -6.51 -0.73
C ILE A 20 -6.74 -5.91 -1.36
N LYS A 21 -6.87 -4.73 -1.97
CA LYS A 21 -5.76 -4.01 -2.60
C LYS A 21 -6.08 -2.54 -2.88
N ILE A 22 -5.04 -1.75 -3.04
CA ILE A 22 -5.05 -0.41 -3.63
C ILE A 22 -4.05 -0.39 -4.79
N VAL A 23 -4.40 0.35 -5.83
CA VAL A 23 -3.57 0.53 -7.01
C VAL A 23 -3.40 2.02 -7.27
N PHE A 24 -2.15 2.46 -7.26
CA PHE A 24 -1.75 3.78 -7.73
C PHE A 24 -1.10 3.59 -9.11
N SER A 25 -1.77 4.06 -10.15
CA SER A 25 -1.29 4.08 -11.54
C SER A 25 -1.30 5.50 -12.08
N ASP A 26 -0.49 5.79 -13.08
CA ASP A 26 -0.38 7.14 -13.69
C ASP A 26 0.25 8.18 -12.75
N ARG A 27 1.32 7.78 -12.05
CA ARG A 27 2.07 8.68 -11.18
C ARG A 27 2.93 9.62 -12.01
N GLN A 28 2.47 10.85 -12.23
CA GLN A 28 3.29 11.90 -12.84
C GLN A 28 4.48 12.21 -11.92
N ASN A 29 5.70 12.15 -12.45
CA ASN A 29 6.97 12.43 -11.73
C ASN A 29 7.28 11.53 -10.51
N GLY A 30 6.61 10.39 -10.34
CA GLY A 30 6.94 9.42 -9.29
C GLY A 30 8.16 8.56 -9.65
N GLU A 31 8.89 8.07 -8.63
CA GLU A 31 10.00 7.12 -8.85
C GLU A 31 9.53 5.83 -9.56
N PHE A 32 8.28 5.42 -9.32
CA PHE A 32 7.65 4.22 -9.87
C PHE A 32 6.41 4.58 -10.69
N ASN A 33 6.25 3.90 -11.83
CA ASN A 33 5.13 4.09 -12.76
C ASN A 33 3.81 3.54 -12.21
N LYS A 34 3.90 2.53 -11.33
CA LYS A 34 2.76 1.88 -10.69
C LYS A 34 3.17 1.37 -9.31
N ILE A 35 2.25 1.47 -8.36
CA ILE A 35 2.36 0.84 -7.05
C ILE A 35 1.08 0.07 -6.75
N ILE A 36 1.21 -1.17 -6.31
CA ILE A 36 0.11 -2.02 -5.84
C ILE A 36 0.37 -2.35 -4.38
N ILE A 37 -0.62 -2.13 -3.53
CA ILE A 37 -0.56 -2.50 -2.11
C ILE A 37 -1.68 -3.50 -1.88
N LYS A 38 -1.37 -4.69 -1.39
CA LYS A 38 -2.35 -5.77 -1.23
C LYS A 38 -2.12 -6.57 0.03
N SER A 39 -3.17 -7.17 0.56
CA SER A 39 -3.04 -8.17 1.61
C SER A 39 -2.35 -9.43 1.07
N LEU A 40 -1.49 -10.03 1.89
CA LEU A 40 -0.75 -11.25 1.57
C LEU A 40 -0.71 -12.14 2.81
N SER A 41 -1.11 -13.40 2.66
CA SER A 41 -0.94 -14.41 3.71
C SER A 41 0.34 -15.20 3.48
N LEU A 42 1.25 -15.16 4.45
CA LEU A 42 2.52 -15.89 4.46
C LEU A 42 2.54 -16.90 5.62
N LYS A 43 3.57 -17.75 5.67
CA LYS A 43 3.72 -18.74 6.75
C LYS A 43 3.83 -18.13 8.15
N ASN A 44 4.35 -16.90 8.25
CA ASN A 44 4.47 -16.14 9.50
C ASN A 44 3.20 -15.33 9.84
N GLY A 45 2.18 -15.33 8.97
CA GLY A 45 0.91 -14.64 9.22
C GLY A 45 0.53 -13.66 8.11
N LYS A 46 -0.36 -12.73 8.44
CA LYS A 46 -0.86 -11.72 7.51
C LYS A 46 0.13 -10.58 7.37
N ASN A 47 0.36 -10.20 6.13
CA ASN A 47 1.26 -9.15 5.72
C ASN A 47 0.53 -8.21 4.75
N ILE A 48 1.04 -6.99 4.63
CA ILE A 48 0.79 -6.11 3.48
C ILE A 48 1.99 -6.22 2.55
N GLN A 49 1.73 -6.53 1.29
CA GLN A 49 2.72 -6.52 0.22
C GLN A 49 2.59 -5.25 -0.60
N ILE A 50 3.71 -4.58 -0.81
CA ILE A 50 3.85 -3.39 -1.63
C ILE A 50 4.67 -3.77 -2.85
N GLU A 51 4.08 -3.67 -4.03
CA GLU A 51 4.72 -3.94 -5.32
C GLU A 51 4.92 -2.64 -6.08
N SER A 52 6.15 -2.38 -6.51
CA SER A 52 6.54 -1.15 -7.21
C SER A 52 7.11 -1.49 -8.58
N PHE A 53 6.70 -0.74 -9.61
CA PHE A 53 7.07 -1.04 -11.00
C PHE A 53 7.77 0.14 -11.66
N LYS A 54 8.93 -0.11 -12.27
CA LYS A 54 9.75 0.90 -12.98
C LYS A 54 10.61 0.22 -14.03
N ASP A 55 10.75 0.82 -15.22
CA ASP A 55 11.65 0.36 -16.28
C ASP A 55 11.54 -1.14 -16.59
N ASN A 56 10.30 -1.64 -16.72
CA ASN A 56 9.97 -3.07 -16.91
C ASN A 56 10.46 -4.02 -15.80
N LYS A 57 10.86 -3.48 -14.64
CA LYS A 57 11.21 -4.23 -13.44
C LYS A 57 10.10 -4.10 -12.40
N ALA A 58 9.95 -5.16 -11.61
CA ALA A 58 9.05 -5.22 -10.47
C ALA A 58 9.86 -5.45 -9.19
N PHE A 59 9.51 -4.71 -8.14
CA PHE A 59 10.09 -4.79 -6.81
C PHE A 59 8.97 -5.07 -5.82
N HIS A 60 9.26 -5.76 -4.72
CA HIS A 60 8.29 -5.92 -3.65
C HIS A 60 8.91 -5.84 -2.26
N LYS A 61 8.10 -5.42 -1.30
CA LYS A 61 8.37 -5.49 0.13
C LYS A 61 7.14 -6.05 0.84
N ASN A 62 7.36 -6.92 1.83
CA ASN A 62 6.31 -7.43 2.71
C ASN A 62 6.49 -6.81 4.08
N ILE A 63 5.39 -6.39 4.71
CA ILE A 63 5.36 -5.80 6.04
C ILE A 63 4.31 -6.56 6.85
N GLU A 64 4.68 -7.03 8.05
CA GLU A 64 3.76 -7.73 8.93
C GLU A 64 2.64 -6.77 9.40
N LEU A 65 1.41 -7.28 9.56
CA LEU A 65 0.23 -6.45 9.80
C LEU A 65 0.28 -5.66 11.13
N ASP A 66 1.07 -6.15 12.09
CA ASP A 66 1.33 -5.52 13.38
C ASP A 66 2.16 -4.23 13.26
N HIS A 67 2.94 -4.07 12.20
CA HIS A 67 3.70 -2.86 11.88
C HIS A 67 2.82 -1.80 11.18
N PHE A 68 1.62 -1.57 11.73
CA PHE A 68 0.59 -0.74 11.10
C PHE A 68 1.06 0.71 10.84
N GLN A 69 1.86 1.28 11.74
CA GLN A 69 2.39 2.64 11.56
C GLN A 69 3.28 2.75 10.32
N GLU A 70 4.13 1.75 10.06
CA GLU A 70 4.97 1.72 8.86
C GLU A 70 4.12 1.65 7.59
N ILE A 71 3.06 0.85 7.60
CA ILE A 71 2.11 0.73 6.50
C ILE A 71 1.43 2.09 6.24
N GLU A 72 0.96 2.76 7.30
CA GLU A 72 0.29 4.06 7.20
C GLU A 72 1.23 5.15 6.66
N ASP A 73 2.49 5.20 7.12
CA ASP A 73 3.48 6.18 6.69
C ASP A 73 3.84 6.02 5.20
N ILE A 74 3.98 4.77 4.72
CA ILE A 74 4.22 4.49 3.30
C ILE A 74 3.02 4.92 2.44
N LEU A 75 1.81 4.63 2.90
CA LEU A 75 0.57 5.03 2.21
C LEU A 75 0.44 6.54 2.10
N LYS A 76 0.72 7.28 3.18
CA LYS A 76 0.77 8.75 3.18
C LYS A 76 1.76 9.26 2.14
N GLY A 77 2.99 8.74 2.15
CA GLY A 77 4.02 9.13 1.18
C GLY A 77 3.61 8.88 -0.28
N TYR A 78 2.87 7.81 -0.57
CA TYR A 78 2.37 7.57 -1.92
C TYR A 78 1.18 8.46 -2.30
N MET A 79 0.33 8.82 -1.34
CA MET A 79 -0.81 9.71 -1.55
C MET A 79 -0.41 11.19 -1.70
N GLU A 80 0.69 11.64 -1.10
CA GLU A 80 1.19 13.02 -1.30
C GLU A 80 1.63 13.26 -2.74
N ASN A 81 2.14 12.21 -3.38
CA ASN A 81 2.65 12.21 -4.74
C ASN A 81 1.62 11.72 -5.77
N PHE A 82 0.33 11.80 -5.42
CA PHE A 82 -0.85 11.47 -6.24
C PHE A 82 -1.87 12.62 -6.13
#